data_AF-A0A1H9LEP8-F1
#
_entry.id   AF-A0A1H9LEP8-F1
#
_cell.length_a   1.000
_cell.length_b   1.000
_cell.length_c   1.000
_cell.angle_alpha   90.00
_cell.angle_beta   90.00
_cell.angle_gamma   90.00
#
_symmetry.space_group_name_H-M   'P 1'
#
loop_
_entity.id
_entity.type
_entity.pdbx_description
1 polymer ?
#
loop_
_entity_poly.entity_id
_entity_poly.type
_entity_poly.pdbx_seq_one_letter_code
_entity_poly.pdbx_strand_id
1 'polypeptide(L)'
;MNVLRIDAWMERREPVIKLHSGLSENLIAEWRGSAVCELIEQGIVTCGELFSTDRRVQQQAAHELLLNACANSLCRSNGPQCFTCITGRLLQALAHSDNQEQPSIAGLTLYQSAS
;
A
#
# COMPACT_ATOMS: atom_id res chain seq x y z
N MET A 1 -4.77 18.62 5.44
CA MET A 1 -4.34 17.57 4.49
C MET A 1 -4.74 16.21 5.01
N ASN A 2 -5.04 15.25 4.14
CA ASN A 2 -5.18 13.83 4.50
C ASN A 2 -3.80 13.20 4.55
N VAL A 3 -3.59 12.27 5.48
CA VAL A 3 -2.31 11.54 5.60
C VAL A 3 -2.12 10.55 4.43
N LEU A 4 -3.23 10.09 3.84
CA LEU A 4 -3.26 9.20 2.68
C LEU A 4 -4.16 9.79 1.58
N ARG A 5 -3.80 9.53 0.33
CA ARG A 5 -4.61 9.88 -0.86
C ARG A 5 -4.79 8.66 -1.75
N ILE A 6 -6.01 8.49 -2.27
CA ILE A 6 -6.32 7.48 -3.28
C ILE A 6 -6.46 8.16 -4.64
N ASP A 7 -5.80 7.60 -5.65
CA ASP A 7 -6.06 7.92 -7.05
C ASP A 7 -6.59 6.65 -7.75
N ALA A 8 -7.78 6.72 -8.33
CA ALA A 8 -8.45 5.57 -8.93
C ALA A 8 -8.93 5.86 -10.37
N TRP A 9 -8.67 4.93 -11.28
CA TRP A 9 -9.15 4.95 -12.67
C TRP A 9 -9.82 3.62 -12.99
N MET A 10 -11.12 3.55 -12.74
CA MET A 10 -11.91 2.32 -12.87
C MET A 10 -12.40 2.04 -14.30
N GLU A 11 -12.55 3.08 -15.11
CA GLU A 11 -13.13 3.00 -16.47
C GLU A 11 -12.19 2.40 -17.52
N ARG A 12 -10.94 2.10 -17.14
CA ARG A 12 -9.91 1.63 -18.06
C ARG A 12 -10.05 0.12 -18.32
N ARG A 13 -9.58 -0.34 -19.49
CA ARG A 13 -9.46 -1.77 -19.79
C ARG A 13 -8.67 -2.53 -18.71
N GLU A 14 -7.65 -1.89 -18.17
CA GLU A 14 -6.97 -2.31 -16.95
C GLU A 14 -7.20 -1.24 -15.87
N PRO A 15 -8.13 -1.46 -14.93
CA PRO A 15 -8.37 -0.52 -13.85
C PRO A 15 -7.14 -0.38 -12.96
N VAL A 16 -6.97 0.80 -12.37
CA VAL A 16 -5.81 1.11 -11.52
C VAL A 16 -6.26 1.83 -10.25
N ILE A 17 -5.75 1.38 -9.11
CA ILE A 17 -5.86 2.08 -7.83
C ILE A 17 -4.44 2.36 -7.33
N LYS A 18 -4.16 3.59 -6.91
CA LYS A 18 -2.91 4.00 -6.30
C LYS A 18 -3.18 4.59 -4.93
N LEU A 19 -2.35 4.21 -3.96
CA LEU A 19 -2.35 4.78 -2.62
C LEU A 19 -1.06 5.59 -2.44
N HIS A 20 -1.20 6.86 -2.09
CA HIS A 20 -0.12 7.80 -1.88
C HIS A 20 -0.07 8.31 -0.44
N SER A 21 1.11 8.69 0.02
CA SER A 21 1.25 9.53 1.20
C SER A 21 0.78 10.94 0.86
N GLY A 22 -0.20 11.47 1.59
CA GLY A 22 -0.65 12.86 1.42
C GLY A 22 0.30 13.89 2.04
N LEU A 23 1.39 13.46 2.67
CA LEU A 23 2.43 14.33 3.21
C LEU A 23 3.61 14.50 2.25
N SER A 24 4.02 13.42 1.56
CA SER A 24 5.19 13.41 0.68
C SER A 24 4.89 13.11 -0.78
N GLU A 25 3.63 12.85 -1.14
CA GLU A 25 3.19 12.43 -2.48
C GLU A 25 3.76 11.07 -2.95
N ASN A 26 4.58 10.42 -2.13
CA ASN A 26 5.20 9.14 -2.44
C ASN A 26 4.14 8.04 -2.62
N LEU A 27 4.34 7.20 -3.64
CA LEU A 27 3.53 6.01 -3.87
C LEU A 27 3.80 4.97 -2.78
N ILE A 28 2.74 4.55 -2.10
CA ILE A 28 2.79 3.52 -1.05
C ILE A 28 2.48 2.14 -1.65
N ALA A 29 1.44 2.08 -2.49
CA ALA A 29 0.96 0.85 -3.10
C ALA A 29 0.20 1.13 -4.42
N GLU A 30 0.19 0.14 -5.31
CA GLU A 30 -0.50 0.20 -6.59
C GLU A 30 -1.11 -1.18 -6.91
N TRP A 31 -2.36 -1.16 -7.39
CA TRP A 31 -3.09 -2.32 -7.88
C TRP A 31 -3.54 -2.07 -9.31
N ARG A 32 -3.48 -3.12 -10.15
CA ARG A 32 -3.87 -3.05 -11.57
C ARG A 32 -4.68 -4.26 -12.00
N GLY A 33 -5.56 -4.08 -12.98
CA GLY A 33 -6.23 -5.18 -13.65
C GLY A 33 -7.04 -6.03 -12.67
N SER A 34 -6.84 -7.35 -12.69
CA SER A 34 -7.54 -8.29 -11.80
C SER A 34 -7.29 -8.02 -10.31
N ALA A 35 -6.14 -7.50 -9.91
CA ALA A 35 -5.91 -7.15 -8.51
C ALA A 35 -6.86 -6.04 -8.02
N VAL A 36 -7.31 -5.14 -8.89
CA VAL A 36 -8.35 -4.16 -8.55
C VAL A 36 -9.72 -4.81 -8.47
N CYS A 37 -10.03 -5.75 -9.38
CA CYS A 37 -11.27 -6.51 -9.32
C CYS A 37 -11.37 -7.31 -8.02
N GLU A 38 -10.29 -7.97 -7.60
CA GLU A 38 -10.22 -8.73 -6.35
C GLU A 38 -10.50 -7.85 -5.12
N LEU A 39 -9.94 -6.63 -5.07
CA LEU A 39 -10.23 -5.69 -3.98
C LEU A 39 -11.73 -5.37 -3.85
N ILE A 40 -12.42 -5.24 -4.99
CA ILE A 40 -13.85 -4.91 -5.02
C ILE A 40 -14.70 -6.14 -4.71
N GLU A 41 -14.37 -7.28 -5.31
CA GLU A 41 -15.08 -8.55 -5.10
C GLU A 41 -14.98 -9.03 -3.66
N GLN A 42 -13.85 -8.81 -3.00
CA GLN A 42 -13.64 -9.12 -1.58
C GLN A 42 -14.23 -8.06 -0.65
N GLY A 43 -14.73 -6.95 -1.19
CA GLY A 43 -15.32 -5.86 -0.40
C GLY A 43 -14.31 -5.06 0.43
N ILE A 44 -13.02 -5.09 0.05
CA ILE A 44 -11.98 -4.26 0.69
C ILE A 44 -12.24 -2.78 0.43
N VAL A 45 -12.70 -2.47 -0.79
CA VAL A 45 -13.17 -1.15 -1.18
C VAL A 45 -14.32 -1.27 -2.18
N THR A 46 -15.16 -0.25 -2.25
CA THR A 46 -16.23 -0.10 -3.22
C THR A 46 -15.99 1.09 -4.14
N CYS A 47 -16.56 1.07 -5.36
CA CYS A 47 -16.51 2.23 -6.26
C CYS A 47 -17.07 3.50 -5.61
N GLY A 48 -18.15 3.36 -4.82
CA GLY A 48 -18.75 4.49 -4.10
C GLY A 48 -17.77 5.16 -3.13
N GLU A 49 -16.95 4.38 -2.43
CA GLU A 49 -15.94 4.88 -1.52
C GLU A 49 -14.77 5.55 -2.26
N LEU A 50 -14.31 4.93 -3.35
CA LEU A 50 -13.20 5.44 -4.19
C LEU A 50 -13.51 6.79 -4.84
N PHE A 51 -14.79 7.05 -5.18
CA PHE A 51 -15.23 8.31 -5.79
C PHE A 51 -15.99 9.23 -4.82
N SER A 52 -16.04 8.89 -3.53
CA SER A 52 -16.74 9.70 -2.53
C SER A 52 -16.07 11.07 -2.37
N THR A 53 -16.90 12.12 -2.23
CA THR A 53 -16.45 13.46 -1.82
C THR A 53 -16.40 13.61 -0.31
N ASP A 54 -16.94 12.65 0.46
CA ASP A 54 -16.83 12.62 1.92
C ASP A 54 -15.42 12.20 2.32
N ARG A 55 -14.73 13.13 2.99
CA ARG A 55 -13.38 12.96 3.50
C ARG A 55 -13.24 11.75 4.43
N ARG A 56 -14.23 11.46 5.28
CA ARG A 56 -14.17 10.34 6.23
C ARG A 56 -14.22 9.00 5.49
N VAL A 57 -15.09 8.90 4.49
CA VAL A 57 -15.23 7.72 3.65
C VAL A 57 -13.93 7.45 2.89
N GLN A 58 -13.36 8.47 2.25
CA GLN A 58 -12.07 8.38 1.55
C GLN A 58 -10.92 7.96 2.48
N GLN A 59 -10.89 8.49 3.71
CA GLN A 59 -9.88 8.10 4.70
C GLN A 59 -10.03 6.65 5.15
N GLN A 60 -11.26 6.18 5.36
CA GLN A 60 -11.50 4.78 5.73
C GLN A 60 -11.03 3.85 4.61
N ALA A 61 -11.43 4.10 3.37
CA ALA A 61 -11.00 3.33 2.21
C ALA A 61 -9.47 3.32 2.07
N ALA A 62 -8.82 4.46 2.34
CA ALA A 62 -7.36 4.56 2.27
C ALA A 62 -6.67 3.72 3.36
N HIS A 63 -7.26 3.65 4.56
CA HIS A 63 -6.77 2.77 5.63
C HIS A 63 -6.96 1.29 5.31
N GLU A 64 -8.12 0.89 4.79
CA GLU A 64 -8.35 -0.51 4.38
C GLU A 64 -7.37 -0.95 3.30
N LEU A 65 -7.14 -0.10 2.28
CA LEU A 65 -6.13 -0.34 1.26
C LEU A 65 -4.72 -0.46 1.84
N LEU A 66 -4.36 0.38 2.82
CA LEU A 66 -3.07 0.31 3.51
C LEU A 66 -2.92 -0.98 4.32
N LEU A 67 -3.96 -1.40 5.04
CA LEU A 67 -3.95 -2.62 5.84
C LEU A 67 -3.82 -3.86 4.95
N ASN A 68 -4.61 -3.92 3.88
CA ASN A 68 -4.53 -4.98 2.88
C ASN A 68 -3.16 -5.02 2.22
N ALA A 69 -2.62 -3.85 1.87
CA ALA A 69 -1.26 -3.72 1.37
C ALA A 69 -0.22 -4.32 2.34
N CYS A 70 -0.29 -3.97 3.61
CA CYS A 70 0.63 -4.49 4.62
C CYS A 70 0.47 -6.01 4.81
N ALA A 71 -0.76 -6.51 4.87
CA ALA A 71 -1.06 -7.93 5.06
C ALA A 71 -0.54 -8.79 3.89
N ASN A 72 -0.79 -8.38 2.65
CA ASN A 72 -0.25 -9.09 1.48
C ASN A 72 1.28 -9.11 1.46
N SER A 73 1.88 -8.00 1.91
CA SER A 73 3.32 -7.92 2.01
C SER A 73 3.93 -8.87 3.05
N LEU A 74 3.19 -9.17 4.11
CA LEU A 74 3.58 -10.09 5.19
C LEU A 74 3.43 -11.56 4.78
N CYS A 75 2.34 -11.89 4.08
CA CYS A 75 2.00 -13.27 3.79
C CYS A 75 2.91 -13.94 2.73
N ARG A 76 3.73 -13.19 1.98
CA ARG A 76 4.52 -13.67 0.81
C ARG A 76 3.70 -14.46 -0.23
N SER A 77 2.37 -14.49 -0.11
CA SER A 77 1.42 -15.15 -1.00
C SER A 77 1.24 -14.33 -2.27
N ASN A 78 2.31 -14.16 -3.04
CA ASN A 78 2.22 -13.48 -4.33
C ASN A 78 1.88 -14.50 -5.41
N GLY A 79 0.64 -14.45 -5.90
CA GLY A 79 0.38 -14.75 -7.31
C GLY A 79 1.11 -13.74 -8.21
N PRO A 80 1.13 -13.92 -9.54
CA PRO A 80 2.06 -13.25 -10.46
C PRO A 80 1.78 -11.74 -10.69
N GLN A 81 1.05 -11.05 -9.82
CA GLN A 81 0.62 -9.67 -10.05
C GLN A 81 1.25 -8.70 -9.04
N CYS A 82 2.01 -7.77 -9.61
CA CYS A 82 2.89 -6.81 -8.96
C CYS A 82 2.20 -6.00 -7.87
N PHE A 83 2.49 -6.34 -6.61
CA PHE A 83 2.20 -5.51 -5.46
C PHE A 83 3.52 -5.11 -4.79
N THR A 84 3.78 -3.81 -4.67
CA THR A 84 4.97 -3.26 -4.01
C THR A 84 4.52 -2.51 -2.75
N CYS A 85 4.80 -3.05 -1.56
CA CYS A 85 4.60 -2.36 -0.29
C CYS A 85 5.94 -2.00 0.34
N ILE A 86 6.02 -0.80 0.92
CA ILE A 86 7.17 -0.41 1.76
C ILE A 86 7.28 -1.29 3.01
N THR A 87 6.17 -1.74 3.58
CA THR A 87 6.13 -2.55 4.82
C THR A 87 6.86 -3.87 4.65
N GLY A 88 6.70 -4.59 3.53
CA GLY A 88 7.46 -5.82 3.30
C GLY A 88 8.94 -5.61 3.19
N ARG A 89 9.36 -4.51 2.53
CA ARG A 89 10.78 -4.16 2.43
C ARG A 89 11.36 -3.80 3.79
N LEU A 90 10.62 -3.04 4.60
CA LEU A 90 11.02 -2.68 5.96
C LEU A 90 11.08 -3.91 6.88
N LEU A 91 10.09 -4.80 6.81
CA LEU A 91 10.07 -6.03 7.60
C LEU A 91 11.15 -7.02 7.17
N GLN A 92 11.47 -7.12 5.88
CA GLN A 92 12.61 -7.89 5.40
C GLN A 92 13.94 -7.30 5.90
N ALA A 93 14.08 -5.97 5.89
CA ALA A 93 15.26 -5.30 6.44
C ALA A 93 15.40 -5.57 7.95
N LEU A 94 14.29 -5.53 8.71
CA LEU A 94 14.27 -5.87 10.14
C LEU A 94 14.60 -7.35 10.39
N ALA A 95 13.98 -8.27 9.65
CA ALA A 95 14.25 -9.71 9.77
C ALA A 95 15.70 -10.07 9.41
N HIS A 96 16.34 -9.34 8.48
CA HIS A 96 17.76 -9.50 8.20
C HIS A 96 18.67 -8.87 9.28
N SER A 97 18.19 -7.87 10.01
CA SER A 97 18.91 -7.31 11.16
C SER A 97 18.87 -8.21 12.41
N ASP A 98 17.86 -9.08 12.55
CA ASP A 98 17.72 -10.03 13.67
C ASP A 98 18.72 -11.21 13.64
N ASN A 99 19.50 -11.38 12.56
CA ASN A 99 20.60 -12.35 12.51
C ASN A 99 21.90 -11.86 13.17
N GLN A 100 21.92 -10.64 13.71
CA GLN A 100 22.92 -10.16 14.66
C GLN A 100 22.16 -9.80 15.95
N GLU A 101 22.69 -10.20 17.11
CA GLU A 101 22.01 -10.29 18.43
C GLU A 101 21.44 -8.98 19.02
N GLN A 102 21.18 -7.92 18.25
CA GLN A 102 20.52 -6.70 18.70
C GLN A 102 19.82 -5.99 17.51
N PRO A 103 18.55 -5.57 17.66
CA PRO A 103 17.87 -4.82 16.60
C PRO A 103 18.50 -3.42 16.50
N SER A 104 19.37 -3.23 15.51
CA SER A 104 20.00 -1.93 15.29
C SER A 104 19.14 -1.07 14.36
N ILE A 105 18.85 0.15 14.81
CA ILE A 105 18.16 1.21 14.05
C ILE A 105 18.99 1.62 12.79
N ALA A 106 20.21 1.08 12.64
CA ALA A 106 21.11 1.35 11.52
C ALA A 106 20.52 0.93 10.14
N GLY A 107 19.68 -0.10 10.10
CA GLY A 107 18.99 -0.49 8.86
C GLY A 107 18.03 0.59 8.32
N LEU A 108 17.46 1.40 9.20
CA LEU A 108 16.57 2.51 8.85
C LEU A 108 17.34 3.75 8.37
N THR A 109 18.58 3.94 8.82
CA THR A 109 19.43 5.08 8.39
C THR A 109 19.94 4.96 6.96
N LEU A 110 20.00 3.74 6.39
CA LEU A 110 20.33 3.52 4.98
C LEU A 110 19.27 4.10 4.02
N TYR A 111 18.04 4.30 4.49
CA TYR A 111 16.96 4.89 3.69
C TYR A 111 16.86 6.42 3.83
N GLN A 112 17.53 7.02 4.81
CA GLN A 112 17.58 8.49 4.93
C GLN A 112 18.62 9.15 4.01
N SER A 113 19.52 8.36 3.41
CA SER A 113 20.65 8.84 2.60
C SER A 113 20.46 8.64 1.09
N ALA A 114 19.31 8.12 0.65
CA ALA A 114 18.95 7.95 -0.76
C ALA A 114 17.86 8.94 -1.21
N SER A 115 17.99 10.20 -0.79
CA SER A 115 17.22 11.35 -1.32
C SER A 115 18.15 12.25 -2.13
#